data_AF-A0A396H0P3-F1
#
_entry.id   AF-A0A396H0P3-F1
#
_cell.length_a   1.000
_cell.length_b   1.000
_cell.length_c   1.000
_cell.angle_alpha   90.00
_cell.angle_beta   90.00
_cell.angle_gamma   90.00
#
_symmetry.space_group_name_H-M   'P 1'
#
loop_
_entity.id
_entity.type
_entity.pdbx_description
1 polymer ?
#
loop_
_entity_poly.entity_id
_entity_poly.type
_entity_poly.pdbx_seq_one_letter_code
_entity_poly.pdbx_strand_id
1 'polypeptide(L)'
;MMKLALLVFLLGFTSTVVDARFDPTSFITQVISNGEAAYDVKSTTTGCCNSCQCTRSFPQACVCTDVREKCNSPGCLDCVCTKSIPPQCRCHDVTTFCYQCD
;
A
#
# COMPACT_ATOMS: atom_id res chain seq x y z
N MET A 1 42.94 33.31 6.35
CA MET A 1 42.62 31.94 6.80
C MET A 1 41.21 31.45 6.42
N MET A 2 40.26 32.30 6.01
CA MET A 2 38.88 31.85 5.68
C MET A 2 38.71 31.23 4.28
N LYS A 3 39.55 31.60 3.30
CA LYS A 3 39.49 31.08 1.93
C LYS A 3 39.90 29.60 1.81
N LEU A 4 40.83 29.15 2.66
CA LEU A 4 41.29 27.76 2.67
C LEU A 4 40.25 26.84 3.32
N ALA A 5 39.57 27.30 4.37
CA ALA A 5 38.49 26.57 5.02
C ALA A 5 37.28 26.35 4.09
N LEU A 6 36.95 27.33 3.26
CA LEU A 6 35.86 27.23 2.28
C LEU A 6 36.15 26.18 1.19
N LEU A 7 37.39 26.11 0.71
CA LEU A 7 37.81 25.13 -0.31
C LEU A 7 37.82 23.70 0.25
N VAL A 8 38.19 23.50 1.51
CA VAL A 8 38.12 22.19 2.19
C VAL A 8 36.66 21.75 2.40
N PHE A 9 35.75 22.68 2.70
CA PHE A 9 34.33 22.37 2.90
C PHE A 9 33.63 21.93 1.60
N LEU A 10 34.05 22.47 0.45
CA LEU A 10 33.46 22.14 -0.87
C LEU A 10 33.93 20.79 -1.42
N LEU A 11 35.11 20.30 -1.01
CA LEU A 11 35.64 18.99 -1.43
C LEU A 11 35.05 17.80 -0.63
N GLY A 12 34.26 18.07 0.41
CA GLY A 12 33.64 17.04 1.27
C GLY A 12 32.32 16.46 0.76
N PHE A 13 31.77 16.97 -0.35
CA PHE A 13 30.54 16.45 -0.96
C PHE A 13 30.85 15.63 -2.21
N THR A 14 31.75 14.64 -2.08
CA THR A 14 31.82 13.56 -3.08
C THR A 14 30.65 12.61 -2.79
N SER A 15 29.69 12.60 -3.70
CA SER A 15 28.48 11.80 -3.65
C SER A 15 28.80 10.31 -3.44
N THR A 16 28.61 9.81 -2.23
CA THR A 16 28.37 8.38 -2.04
C THR A 16 27.03 8.09 -2.69
N VAL A 17 27.06 7.57 -3.93
CA VAL A 17 25.88 6.92 -4.49
C VAL A 17 25.59 5.73 -3.58
N VAL A 18 24.55 5.86 -2.75
CA VAL A 18 24.03 4.71 -2.01
C VAL A 18 23.36 3.87 -3.08
N ASP A 19 24.06 2.83 -3.55
CA ASP A 19 23.44 1.75 -4.32
C ASP A 19 22.46 1.07 -3.35
N ALA A 20 21.23 1.56 -3.30
CA ALA A 20 20.12 0.85 -2.70
C ALA A 20 19.85 -0.34 -3.62
N ARG A 21 20.71 -1.35 -3.54
CA ARG A 21 20.58 -2.61 -4.24
C ARG A 21 19.29 -3.24 -3.75
N PHE A 22 18.24 -3.04 -4.52
CA PHE A 22 16.95 -3.64 -4.25
C PHE A 22 17.11 -5.13 -4.51
N ASP A 23 17.33 -5.89 -3.44
CA ASP A 23 17.48 -7.35 -3.49
C ASP A 23 16.09 -8.00 -3.48
N PRO A 24 15.59 -8.50 -4.63
CA PRO A 24 14.27 -9.12 -4.69
C PRO A 24 14.17 -10.41 -3.85
N THR A 25 15.30 -10.99 -3.40
CA THR A 25 15.26 -12.19 -2.55
C THR A 25 14.76 -11.90 -1.13
N SER A 26 14.86 -10.65 -0.66
CA SER A 26 14.23 -10.21 0.60
C SER A 26 12.71 -10.32 0.55
N PHE A 27 12.09 -9.98 -0.59
CA PHE A 27 10.63 -10.12 -0.77
C PHE A 27 10.21 -11.59 -0.89
N ILE A 28 11.02 -12.41 -1.57
CA ILE A 28 10.72 -13.84 -1.76
C ILE A 28 10.78 -14.61 -0.43
N THR A 29 11.63 -14.20 0.52
CA THR A 29 11.73 -14.89 1.82
C THR A 29 10.46 -14.71 2.68
N GLN A 30 9.71 -13.62 2.49
CA GLN A 30 8.43 -13.43 3.18
C GLN A 30 7.27 -14.21 2.54
N VAL A 31 7.33 -14.50 1.24
CA VAL A 31 6.22 -15.14 0.51
C VAL A 31 6.28 -16.67 0.57
N ILE A 32 7.43 -17.28 0.87
CA ILE A 32 7.62 -18.75 0.94
C ILE A 32 7.77 -19.26 2.38
N SER A 33 7.11 -18.64 3.37
CA SER A 33 6.93 -19.27 4.67
C SER A 33 5.60 -20.02 4.68
N ASN A 34 5.61 -21.22 4.09
CA ASN A 34 4.57 -22.23 4.34
C ASN A 34 4.68 -22.67 5.80
N GLY A 35 3.78 -22.16 6.64
CA GLY A 35 3.60 -22.61 8.01
C GLY A 35 2.99 -21.52 8.87
N GLU A 36 1.66 -21.50 8.94
CA GLU A 36 0.85 -20.98 10.06
C GLU A 36 1.48 -19.87 10.90
N ALA A 37 1.72 -18.72 10.28
CA ALA A 37 1.89 -17.47 11.00
C ALA A 37 1.06 -16.45 10.25
N ALA A 38 -0.22 -16.36 10.61
CA ALA A 38 -1.02 -15.17 10.33
C ALA A 38 -0.32 -14.02 11.06
N TYR A 39 0.61 -13.36 10.38
CA TYR A 39 1.06 -12.05 10.79
C TYR A 39 -0.16 -11.16 10.62
N ASP A 40 -0.85 -10.91 11.73
CA ASP A 40 -1.93 -9.94 11.78
C ASP A 40 -1.25 -8.57 11.67
N VAL A 41 -0.89 -8.16 10.45
CA VAL A 41 -0.56 -6.77 10.15
C VAL A 41 -1.87 -6.04 10.26
N LYS A 42 -2.21 -5.72 11.51
CA LYS A 42 -3.39 -4.96 11.87
C LYS A 42 -3.27 -3.60 11.22
N SER A 43 -3.98 -3.42 10.11
CA SER A 43 -4.06 -2.13 9.43
C SER A 43 -4.73 -1.15 10.39
N THR A 44 -4.02 -0.10 10.81
CA THR A 44 -4.56 0.96 11.70
C THR A 44 -5.56 1.88 10.99
N THR A 45 -5.90 1.58 9.73
CA THR A 45 -6.87 2.31 8.95
C THR A 45 -8.29 1.97 9.38
N THR A 46 -9.09 2.99 9.64
CA THR A 46 -10.49 2.94 10.12
C THR A 46 -11.51 2.36 9.11
N GLY A 47 -11.02 1.62 8.12
CA GLY A 47 -11.80 1.09 7.02
C GLY A 47 -11.52 -0.38 6.79
N CYS A 48 -12.50 -1.10 6.27
CA CYS A 48 -12.34 -2.50 5.91
C CYS A 48 -13.17 -2.89 4.68
N CYS A 49 -12.99 -4.12 4.18
CA CYS A 49 -13.76 -4.69 3.09
C CYS A 49 -14.28 -6.08 3.45
N ASN A 50 -15.59 -6.23 3.66
CA ASN A 50 -16.19 -7.54 3.98
C ASN A 50 -16.20 -8.46 2.75
N SER A 51 -16.51 -7.90 1.57
CA SER A 51 -16.67 -8.62 0.31
C SER A 51 -15.61 -8.17 -0.70
N CYS A 52 -14.49 -8.87 -0.75
CA CYS A 52 -13.41 -8.60 -1.68
C CYS A 52 -13.36 -9.65 -2.79
N GLN A 53 -13.29 -9.21 -4.04
CA GLN A 53 -13.19 -10.11 -5.20
C GLN A 53 -11.87 -9.89 -5.93
N CYS A 54 -11.13 -10.97 -6.18
CA CYS A 54 -9.85 -10.92 -6.87
C CYS A 54 -9.85 -11.78 -8.14
N THR A 55 -9.07 -11.35 -9.14
CA THR A 55 -8.73 -12.19 -10.28
C THR A 55 -7.90 -13.40 -9.83
N ARG A 56 -8.01 -14.51 -10.56
CA ARG A 56 -7.21 -15.73 -10.31
C ARG A 56 -5.88 -15.74 -11.09
N SER A 57 -5.50 -14.61 -11.67
CA SER A 57 -4.28 -14.42 -12.47
C SER A 57 -3.18 -13.76 -11.65
N PHE A 58 -1.94 -13.81 -12.14
CA PHE A 58 -0.83 -13.02 -11.62
C PHE A 58 -0.48 -11.89 -12.61
N PRO A 59 -0.40 -10.61 -12.17
CA PRO A 59 -0.66 -10.12 -10.82
C PRO A 59 -2.16 -10.17 -10.45
N GLN A 60 -2.46 -10.35 -9.16
CA GLN A 60 -3.83 -10.32 -8.65
C GLN A 60 -4.36 -8.88 -8.72
N ALA A 61 -5.59 -8.75 -9.20
CA ALA A 61 -6.35 -7.52 -9.18
C ALA A 61 -7.60 -7.75 -8.34
N CYS A 62 -7.73 -7.03 -7.23
CA CYS A 62 -8.77 -7.15 -6.22
C CYS A 62 -9.60 -5.86 -6.18
N VAL A 63 -10.91 -6.01 -6.02
CA VAL A 63 -11.85 -4.89 -5.87
C VAL A 63 -12.74 -5.15 -4.66
N CYS A 64 -12.94 -4.11 -3.85
CA CYS A 64 -13.91 -4.17 -2.77
C CYS A 64 -15.33 -3.99 -3.30
N THR A 65 -16.20 -4.93 -2.99
CA THR A 65 -17.58 -4.96 -3.50
C THR A 65 -18.63 -4.56 -2.47
N ASP A 66 -18.20 -4.18 -1.26
CA ASP A 66 -19.04 -3.65 -0.19
C ASP A 66 -19.90 -2.47 -0.69
N VAL A 67 -21.17 -2.48 -0.30
CA VAL A 67 -22.10 -1.36 -0.49
C VAL A 67 -22.38 -0.74 0.87
N ARG A 68 -22.13 0.56 1.02
CA ARG A 68 -22.34 1.30 2.27
C ARG A 68 -22.88 2.69 1.97
N GLU A 69 -23.33 3.43 2.97
CA GLU A 69 -23.77 4.83 2.77
C GLU A 69 -22.62 5.78 2.42
N LYS A 70 -21.38 5.39 2.75
CA LYS A 70 -20.14 6.09 2.42
C LYS A 70 -19.04 5.07 2.12
N CYS A 71 -18.11 5.41 1.24
CA CYS A 71 -16.91 4.59 1.06
C CYS A 71 -16.01 4.75 2.28
N ASN A 72 -16.07 3.78 3.18
CA ASN A 72 -15.22 3.72 4.36
C ASN A 72 -14.00 2.83 4.15
N SER A 73 -13.82 2.21 2.98
CA SER A 73 -12.65 1.37 2.72
C SER A 73 -11.37 2.23 2.76
N PRO A 74 -10.27 1.73 3.36
CA PRO A 74 -9.05 2.51 3.53
C PRO A 74 -8.49 2.92 2.18
N GLY A 75 -8.16 4.21 2.04
CA GLY A 75 -7.49 4.69 0.84
C GLY A 75 -8.35 4.62 -0.43
N CYS A 76 -9.68 4.49 -0.32
CA CYS A 76 -10.55 4.54 -1.48
C CYS A 76 -10.47 5.90 -2.18
N LEU A 77 -9.93 5.93 -3.39
CA LEU A 77 -9.79 7.12 -4.23
C LEU A 77 -11.00 7.29 -5.15
N ASP A 78 -11.51 6.21 -5.73
CA ASP A 78 -12.68 6.19 -6.59
C ASP A 78 -13.92 5.63 -5.87
N CYS A 79 -14.69 6.54 -5.27
CA CYS A 79 -15.95 6.22 -4.60
C CYS A 79 -17.14 6.64 -5.47
N VAL A 80 -17.96 5.66 -5.87
CA VAL A 80 -19.16 5.91 -6.69
C VAL A 80 -20.40 5.62 -5.87
N CYS A 81 -21.36 6.56 -5.87
CA CYS A 81 -22.61 6.46 -5.13
C CYS A 81 -23.84 6.60 -6.04
N THR A 82 -24.90 5.88 -5.71
CA THR A 82 -26.24 6.14 -6.28
C THR A 82 -26.79 7.50 -5.80
N LYS A 83 -27.75 8.06 -6.53
CA LYS A 83 -28.50 9.27 -6.14
C LYS A 83 -29.73 8.96 -5.27
N SER A 84 -29.76 7.81 -4.59
CA SER A 84 -30.86 7.41 -3.69
C SER A 84 -30.69 8.01 -2.29
N ILE A 85 -31.73 7.90 -1.45
CA ILE A 85 -31.69 8.28 -0.03
C ILE A 85 -32.11 7.04 0.79
N PRO A 86 -31.20 6.41 1.57
CA PRO A 86 -29.77 6.72 1.67
C PRO A 86 -29.00 6.39 0.38
N PRO A 87 -27.83 7.02 0.15
CA PRO A 87 -26.97 6.69 -0.97
C PRO A 87 -26.38 5.28 -0.79
N GLN A 88 -26.17 4.59 -1.90
CA GLN A 88 -25.47 3.31 -1.93
C GLN A 88 -24.14 3.52 -2.66
N CYS A 89 -23.06 3.52 -1.89
CA CYS A 89 -21.71 3.81 -2.33
C CYS A 89 -20.85 2.55 -2.39
N ARG A 90 -19.96 2.48 -3.38
CA ARG A 90 -18.99 1.40 -3.58
C ARG A 90 -17.62 1.98 -3.94
N CYS A 91 -16.57 1.33 -3.47
CA CYS A 91 -15.21 1.66 -3.87
C CYS A 91 -14.86 0.91 -5.17
N HIS A 92 -14.32 1.61 -6.15
CA HIS A 92 -13.92 1.04 -7.44
C HIS A 92 -12.41 0.87 -7.60
N ASP A 93 -11.65 1.22 -6.57
CA ASP A 93 -10.20 1.01 -6.55
C ASP A 93 -9.83 -0.46 -6.77
N VAL A 94 -8.78 -0.65 -7.56
CA VAL A 94 -8.18 -1.95 -7.82
C VAL A 94 -6.87 -2.04 -7.04
N THR A 95 -6.79 -2.98 -6.12
CA THR A 95 -5.62 -3.26 -5.30
C THR A 95 -5.08 -4.66 -5.61
N THR A 96 -3.92 -5.01 -5.08
CA THR A 96 -3.37 -6.37 -5.18
C THR A 96 -3.70 -7.23 -3.95
N PHE A 97 -4.49 -6.70 -3.02
CA PHE A 97 -4.81 -7.30 -1.72
C PHE A 97 -6.20 -6.86 -1.23
N CYS A 98 -6.73 -7.54 -0.21
CA CYS A 98 -8.00 -7.22 0.43
C CYS A 98 -7.80 -6.64 1.84
N TYR A 99 -8.57 -5.60 2.18
CA TYR A 99 -8.59 -5.04 3.54
C TYR A 99 -9.41 -5.91 4.49
N GLN A 100 -8.83 -6.33 5.62
CA GLN A 100 -9.54 -7.11 6.63
C GLN A 100 -10.45 -6.24 7.52
N CYS A 101 -11.56 -6.81 7.98
CA CYS A 101 -12.43 -6.22 9.00
C CYS A 101 -12.12 -6.87 10.35
N ASP A 102 -11.85 -6.06 11.37
CA ASP A 102 -11.73 -6.47 12.78
C ASP A 102 -13.08 -6.97 13.35
#